data_AF-R5QJ42-F1
#
_entry.id   AF-R5QJ42-F1
#
_cell.length_a   1.000
_cell.length_b   1.000
_cell.length_c   1.000
_cell.angle_alpha   90.00
_cell.angle_beta   90.00
_cell.angle_gamma   90.00
#
_symmetry.space_group_name_H-M   'P 1'
#
loop_
_entity.id
_entity.type
_entity.pdbx_description
1 polymer ?
#
loop_
_entity_poly.entity_id
_entity_poly.type
_entity_poly.pdbx_seq_one_letter_code
_entity_poly.pdbx_strand_id
1 'polypeptide(L)' 'MANGFAVKGKRTEREYMRLLVQLGPEFEVLRKIPVEQISRTAGEQTGCLVDKLRKGKIKWNSGFDGEYGTIDPGVIQ' A
#
# COMPACT_ATOMS: atom_id res chain seq x y z
N MET A 1 16.50 1.40 0.36
CA MET A 1 16.35 0.69 -0.93
C MET A 1 14.90 0.24 -1.03
N ALA A 2 14.07 0.92 -1.83
CA ALA A 2 12.68 0.50 -2.04
C ALA A 2 12.68 -0.64 -3.07
N ASN A 3 12.35 -1.86 -2.63
CA ASN A 3 12.11 -2.97 -3.55
C ASN A 3 10.75 -2.75 -4.24
N GLY A 4 10.69 -1.80 -5.18
CA GLY A 4 9.53 -1.61 -6.04
C GLY A 4 9.47 -2.77 -7.04
N PHE A 5 8.70 -3.80 -6.73
CA PHE A 5 8.44 -4.87 -7.69
C PHE A 5 7.53 -4.34 -8.80
N ALA A 6 7.74 -4.83 -10.03
CA ALA A 6 6.83 -4.53 -11.13
C ALA A 6 5.40 -4.95 -10.77
N VAL A 7 4.42 -4.11 -11.10
CA VAL A 7 2.99 -4.32 -10.77
C VAL A 7 2.46 -5.66 -11.31
N LYS A 8 3.02 -6.15 -12.44
CA LYS A 8 2.72 -7.45 -13.07
C LYS A 8 3.78 -8.53 -12.83
N GLY A 9 4.56 -8.44 -11.76
CA GLY A 9 5.53 -9.47 -11.40
C GLY A 9 4.89 -10.64 -10.65
N LYS A 10 5.26 -11.89 -10.97
CA LYS A 10 4.87 -13.09 -10.20
C LYS A 10 5.17 -12.97 -8.70
N ARG A 11 6.19 -12.19 -8.34
CA ARG A 11 6.57 -11.91 -6.96
C ARG A 11 5.56 -11.01 -6.25
N THR A 12 5.07 -9.98 -6.94
CA THR A 12 4.03 -9.07 -6.43
C THR A 12 2.72 -9.81 -6.20
N GLU A 13 2.32 -10.66 -7.15
CA GLU A 13 1.11 -11.49 -7.02
C GLU A 13 1.21 -12.46 -5.83
N ARG A 14 2.38 -13.08 -5.63
CA ARG A 14 2.61 -13.98 -4.49
C ARG A 14 2.50 -13.23 -3.14
N GLU A 15 3.08 -12.05 -3.02
CA GLU A 15 2.95 -11.25 -1.79
C GLU A 15 1.51 -10.78 -1.57
N TYR A 16 0.80 -10.40 -2.62
CA TYR A 16 -0.62 -10.05 -2.56
C TYR A 16 -1.48 -11.24 -2.08
N MET A 17 -1.31 -12.42 -2.68
CA MET A 17 -2.01 -13.64 -2.24
C MET A 17 -1.65 -14.02 -0.80
N ARG A 18 -0.39 -13.86 -0.40
CA ARG A 18 0.05 -14.11 0.97
C ARG A 18 -0.66 -13.18 1.97
N LEU A 19 -0.81 -11.90 1.64
CA LEU A 19 -1.57 -10.96 2.45
C LEU A 19 -3.03 -11.38 2.59
N LEU A 20 -3.67 -11.80 1.49
CA LEU A 20 -5.06 -12.26 1.51
C LEU A 20 -5.25 -13.50 2.40
N VAL A 21 -4.32 -14.46 2.31
CA VAL A 21 -4.40 -15.70 3.11
C VAL A 21 -4.13 -15.43 4.59
N GLN A 22 -3.21 -14.53 4.94
CA GLN A 22 -2.84 -14.29 6.34
C GLN A 22 -3.73 -13.29 7.06
N LEU A 23 -4.16 -12.23 6.37
CA LEU A 23 -4.86 -11.10 6.99
C LEU A 23 -6.34 -11.03 6.59
N GLY A 24 -6.75 -11.80 5.57
CA GLY A 24 -8.11 -11.82 5.07
C GLY A 24 -8.32 -10.91 3.85
N PRO A 25 -9.57 -10.56 3.53
CA PRO A 25 -9.91 -9.89 2.28
C PRO A 25 -9.29 -8.49 2.17
N GLU A 26 -8.95 -8.08 0.95
CA GLU A 26 -8.20 -6.86 0.64
C GLU A 26 -8.75 -5.61 1.34
N PHE A 27 -10.07 -5.45 1.35
CA PHE A 27 -10.71 -4.28 1.94
C PHE A 27 -10.56 -4.22 3.46
N GLU A 28 -10.58 -5.36 4.13
CA GLU A 28 -10.31 -5.45 5.57
C GLU A 28 -8.84 -5.14 5.85
N VAL A 29 -7.92 -5.65 5.03
CA VAL A 29 -6.48 -5.34 5.11
C VAL A 29 -6.24 -3.84 4.96
N LEU A 30 -6.94 -3.17 4.04
CA LEU A 30 -6.76 -1.74 3.81
C LEU A 30 -7.48 -0.84 4.83
N ARG A 31 -8.55 -1.30 5.50
CA ARG A 31 -9.37 -0.44 6.37
C ARG A 31 -9.39 -0.80 7.84
N LYS A 32 -9.40 -2.09 8.19
CA LYS A 32 -9.69 -2.56 9.56
C LYS A 32 -8.49 -3.21 10.24
N ILE A 33 -7.70 -3.98 9.51
CA ILE A 33 -6.56 -4.71 10.08
C ILE A 33 -5.53 -3.73 10.65
N PRO A 34 -5.01 -3.94 11.88
CA PRO A 34 -4.00 -3.06 12.45
C PRO A 34 -2.71 -3.06 11.62
N VAL A 35 -2.11 -1.88 11.51
CA VAL A 35 -0.91 -1.65 10.68
C VAL A 35 0.25 -2.56 11.09
N GLU A 36 0.36 -2.88 12.37
CA GLU A 36 1.38 -3.78 12.91
C GLU A 36 1.32 -5.19 12.30
N GLN A 37 0.12 -5.73 12.05
CA GLN A 37 -0.05 -7.02 11.39
C GLN A 37 0.37 -6.93 9.91
N ILE A 38 0.03 -5.82 9.25
CA ILE A 38 0.43 -5.57 7.85
C ILE A 38 1.95 -5.45 7.75
N SER A 39 2.59 -4.73 8.67
CA SER A 39 4.05 -4.57 8.75
C SER A 39 4.76 -5.91 8.97
N ARG A 40 4.19 -6.82 9.77
CA ARG A 40 4.76 -8.16 9.97
C ARG A 40 4.68 -9.04 8.73
N THR A 41 3.60 -8.94 7.95
CA THR A 41 3.41 -9.79 6.78
C THR A 41 4.10 -9.25 5.52
N ALA A 42 3.92 -7.96 5.21
CA ALA A 42 4.41 -7.31 3.98
C ALA A 42 5.54 -6.30 4.19
N GLY A 43 6.06 -6.20 5.41
CA GLY A 43 7.18 -5.32 5.75
C GLY A 43 6.75 -3.94 6.26
N GLU A 44 7.63 -3.35 7.06
CA GLU A 44 7.39 -2.10 7.80
C GLU A 44 7.05 -0.91 6.90
N GLN A 45 7.67 -0.82 5.71
CA GLN A 45 7.38 0.23 4.73
C GLN A 45 5.94 0.15 4.22
N THR A 46 5.43 -1.06 3.96
CA THR A 46 4.06 -1.29 3.48
C THR A 46 3.04 -0.91 4.55
N GLY A 47 3.27 -1.31 5.80
CA GLY A 47 2.41 -0.92 6.90
C GLY A 47 2.39 0.60 7.12
N CYS A 48 3.57 1.24 7.15
CA CYS A 48 3.66 2.70 7.26
C CYS A 48 2.90 3.42 6.13
N LEU A 49 2.96 2.91 4.90
CA LEU A 49 2.22 3.45 3.77
C LEU A 49 0.69 3.31 3.98
N VAL A 50 0.22 2.14 4.39
CA VAL A 50 -1.21 1.92 4.67
C VAL A 50 -1.70 2.81 5.82
N ASP A 51 -0.89 2.99 6.87
CA ASP A 51 -1.21 3.93 7.96
C ASP A 51 -1.36 5.36 7.46
N LYS A 52 -0.41 5.82 6.62
CA LYS A 52 -0.46 7.15 6.01
C LYS A 52 -1.68 7.33 5.11
N LEU A 53 -2.02 6.33 4.29
CA LEU A 53 -3.22 6.31 3.46
C LEU A 53 -4.48 6.47 4.31
N ARG A 54 -4.60 5.70 5.41
CA ARG A 54 -5.76 5.77 6.31
C ARG A 54 -5.89 7.10 7.02
N LYS A 55 -4.76 7.70 7.42
CA LYS A 55 -4.71 9.01 8.08
C LYS A 55 -4.84 10.18 7.11
N GLY A 56 -4.93 9.93 5.80
CA GLY A 56 -4.99 10.98 4.78
C GLY A 56 -3.71 11.82 4.69
N LYS A 57 -2.57 11.31 5.19
CA LYS A 57 -1.29 12.05 5.26
C LYS A 57 -0.45 11.90 3.99
N ILE A 58 -1.07 11.63 2.86
CA ILE A 58 -0.39 11.46 1.57
C ILE A 58 -0.76 12.63 0.68
N LYS A 59 0.27 13.22 0.07
CA LYS A 59 0.09 14.24 -0.93
C LYS A 59 -0.45 13.61 -2.22
N TRP A 60 -1.62 14.08 -2.63
CA TRP A 60 -2.22 13.75 -3.91
C TRP A 60 -1.82 14.81 -4.94
N ASN A 61 -1.19 14.38 -6.03
CA ASN A 61 -1.04 15.23 -7.20
C ASN A 61 -2.22 14.92 -8.13
N SER A 62 -3.17 15.84 -8.23
CA SER A 62 -4.33 15.69 -9.12
C SER A 62 -3.86 15.46 -10.56
N GLY A 63 -4.40 14.43 -11.20
CA GLY A 63 -4.21 14.21 -12.63
C GLY A 63 -4.98 15.28 -13.42
N PHE A 64 -4.52 15.54 -14.64
CA PHE A 64 -5.15 16.49 -15.55
C PHE A 64 -5.36 15.85 -16.91
N ASP A 65 -6.39 16.28 -17.62
CA ASP A 65 -6.68 15.90 -19.02
C ASP A 65 -6.72 14.38 -19.30
N GLY A 66 -7.45 13.65 -18.46
CA GLY A 66 -7.63 12.20 -18.62
C GLY A 66 -6.49 11.34 -18.04
N GLU A 67 -5.44 11.95 -17.48
CA GLU A 67 -4.41 11.22 -16.74
C GLU A 67 -4.82 10.98 -15.28
N TYR A 68 -4.44 9.82 -14.74
CA TYR A 68 -4.61 9.53 -13.31
C TYR A 68 -3.66 10.38 -12.48
N GLY A 69 -4.16 10.91 -11.36
CA GLY A 69 -3.33 11.58 -10.37
C GLY A 69 -2.28 10.64 -9.78
N THR A 70 -1.13 11.19 -9.42
CA THR A 70 -0.04 10.44 -8.79
C THR A 70 -0.05 10.65 -7.29
N ILE A 71 0.37 9.61 -6.57
CA ILE A 71 0.63 9.70 -5.13
C ILE A 71 2.12 9.85 -4.90
N ASP A 72 2.51 10.77 -4.03
CA ASP A 72 3.88 10.84 -3.53
C ASP A 72 3.93 10.26 -2.10
N PRO A 73 4.38 9.00 -1.93
CA PRO A 73 4.42 8.35 -0.63
C PRO A 73 5.50 8.92 0.32
N GLY A 74 6.41 9.75 -0.21
CA GLY A 74 7.51 10.38 0.54
C GLY A 74 7.16 11.76 1.10
N VAL A 75 6.11 12.42 0.58
CA VAL A 75 5.77 13.80 0.95
C VAL A 75 4.56 13.82 1.89
N ILE A 76 4.78 14.36 3.08
CA ILE A 76 3.74 14.58 4.10
C ILE A 76 3.19 16.00 3.90
N GLN A 77 1.86 16.13 3.87
CA GLN A 77 1.17 17.43 3.86
C GLN A 77 1.07 18.01 5.26
#